data_AF-A0A5J6MGC4-F1
#
_entry.id   AF-A0A5J6MGC4-F1
#
_cell.length_a   1.000
_cell.length_b   1.000
_cell.length_c   1.000
_cell.angle_alpha   90.00
_cell.angle_beta   90.00
_cell.angle_gamma   90.00
#
_symmetry.space_group_name_H-M   'P 1'
#
loop_
_entity.id
_entity.type
_entity.pdbx_description
1 polymer ?
#
loop_
_entity_poly.entity_id
_entity_poly.type
_entity_poly.pdbx_seq_one_letter_code
_entity_poly.pdbx_strand_id
1 'polypeptide(L)'
;MTREFRRILLGGAVVETERQGEELVARDGRRIAVADAIHLPPVVPTKVIAVHLNHVSRVKEFQIKLSATPTYFQKPTSALNSHRGDVVRPRNCKWLNYEGEVGIVIGRRCRNVSQAEAGDYIAGYTVANDFGLHDFRDTDAGSMLRVKGSDTLCPLGPGLVTGWDFRNKYLRTYVNGQIKQDGNTAEMTWDMHYLVADIARNITLEPGDVLLSGTPANSRPVKPGDLVEVEVEGLGRLSNRIVEGPLPIRTELGAQPSESEEVLSTALGGEWEFRGIRPPKKPGA
;
A
#
# COMPACT_ATOMS: atom_id res chain seq x y z
N MET A 1 -2.34 6.25 -24.99
CA MET A 1 -1.29 5.21 -25.00
C MET A 1 -0.67 5.18 -23.61
N THR A 2 -0.51 3.98 -23.03
CA THR A 2 0.04 3.80 -21.69
C THR A 2 1.54 4.09 -21.68
N ARG A 3 2.03 4.84 -20.70
CA ARG A 3 3.47 5.14 -20.52
C ARG A 3 3.88 4.91 -19.08
N GLU A 4 5.03 4.28 -18.87
CA GLU A 4 5.59 3.99 -17.54
C GLU A 4 6.80 4.88 -17.28
N PHE A 5 6.75 5.66 -16.21
CA PHE A 5 7.84 6.51 -15.74
C PHE A 5 8.42 5.94 -14.45
N ARG A 6 9.74 6.01 -14.31
CA ARG A 6 10.44 5.61 -13.07
C ARG A 6 11.33 6.73 -12.59
N ARG A 7 11.35 6.92 -11.27
CA ARG A 7 12.33 7.73 -10.55
C ARG A 7 13.44 6.81 -10.06
N ILE A 8 14.67 7.07 -10.46
CA ILE A 8 15.83 6.21 -10.16
C ILE A 8 17.03 7.04 -9.71
N LEU A 9 18.01 6.39 -9.10
CA LEU A 9 19.37 6.95 -8.99
C LEU A 9 20.21 6.52 -10.19
N LEU A 10 20.72 7.50 -10.93
CA LEU A 10 21.57 7.30 -12.10
C LEU A 10 22.79 8.21 -12.02
N GLY A 11 23.98 7.62 -11.80
CA GLY A 11 25.22 8.37 -11.61
C GLY A 11 25.20 9.26 -10.36
N GLY A 12 24.52 8.83 -9.29
CA GLY A 12 24.42 9.58 -8.02
C GLY A 12 23.34 10.67 -8.01
N ALA A 13 22.68 10.96 -9.13
CA ALA A 13 21.59 11.92 -9.21
C ALA A 13 20.23 11.22 -9.29
N VAL A 14 19.20 11.87 -8.73
CA VAL A 14 17.80 11.48 -8.94
C VAL A 14 17.38 11.86 -10.35
N VAL A 15 16.93 10.88 -11.14
CA VAL A 15 16.52 11.07 -12.54
C VAL A 15 15.15 10.46 -12.77
N GLU A 16 14.29 11.18 -13.49
CA GLU A 16 13.06 10.64 -14.07
C GLU A 16 13.39 10.01 -15.44
N THR A 17 12.89 8.80 -15.64
CA THR A 17 13.11 7.98 -16.84
C THR A 17 11.79 7.44 -17.36
N GLU A 18 11.72 7.17 -18.65
CA GLU A 18 10.62 6.42 -19.26
C GLU A 18 11.10 5.00 -19.58
N ARG A 19 10.25 4.00 -19.29
CA ARG A 19 10.56 2.61 -19.62
C ARG A 19 10.37 2.35 -21.11
N GLN A 20 11.38 1.78 -21.75
CA GLN A 20 11.37 1.32 -23.14
C GLN A 20 11.85 -0.14 -23.18
N GLY A 21 10.90 -1.08 -23.16
CA GLY A 21 11.20 -2.50 -23.02
C GLY A 21 11.88 -2.79 -21.67
N GLU A 22 13.11 -3.32 -21.73
CA GLU A 22 13.92 -3.67 -20.56
C GLU A 22 14.91 -2.57 -20.16
N GLU A 23 14.80 -1.38 -20.76
CA GLU A 23 15.63 -0.21 -20.42
C GLU A 23 14.80 0.93 -19.84
N LEU A 24 15.45 1.75 -19.04
CA LEU A 24 14.98 3.05 -18.58
C LEU A 24 15.78 4.13 -19.28
N VAL A 25 15.07 5.04 -19.94
CA VAL A 25 15.67 6.10 -20.76
C VAL A 25 15.40 7.45 -20.12
N ALA A 26 16.46 8.16 -19.76
CA ALA A 26 16.39 9.53 -19.24
C ALA A 26 16.13 10.53 -20.38
N ARG A 27 15.63 11.72 -20.05
CA ARG A 27 15.35 12.78 -21.04
C ARG A 27 16.58 13.26 -21.81
N ASP A 28 17.77 13.13 -21.21
CA ASP A 28 19.05 13.47 -21.83
C ASP A 28 19.66 12.32 -22.66
N GLY A 29 18.93 11.20 -22.82
CA GLY A 29 19.33 10.06 -23.63
C GLY A 29 20.14 9.00 -22.89
N ARG A 30 20.53 9.22 -21.63
CA ARG A 30 21.18 8.16 -20.83
C ARG A 30 20.24 6.97 -20.63
N ARG A 31 20.81 5.77 -20.63
CA ARG A 31 20.08 4.50 -20.51
C ARG A 31 20.64 3.66 -19.38
N ILE A 32 19.78 2.86 -18.75
CA ILE A 32 20.15 1.82 -17.81
C ILE A 32 19.16 0.65 -17.95
N ALA A 33 19.64 -0.58 -17.81
CA ALA A 33 18.75 -1.73 -17.77
C ALA A 33 17.82 -1.63 -16.54
N VAL A 34 16.56 -2.02 -16.70
CA VAL A 34 15.58 -2.09 -15.59
C VAL A 34 16.11 -2.95 -14.45
N ALA A 35 16.82 -4.04 -14.77
CA ALA A 35 17.38 -4.96 -13.79
C ALA A 35 18.46 -4.32 -12.90
N ASP A 36 19.22 -3.35 -13.43
CA ASP A 36 20.37 -2.73 -12.75
C ASP A 36 20.02 -1.40 -12.08
N ALA A 37 18.79 -0.91 -12.28
CA ALA A 37 18.37 0.38 -11.75
C ALA A 37 18.14 0.35 -10.23
N ILE A 38 18.62 1.39 -9.56
CA ILE A 38 18.27 1.67 -8.16
C ILE A 38 17.00 2.50 -8.16
N HIS A 39 15.87 1.88 -7.79
CA HIS A 39 14.56 2.51 -7.80
C HIS A 39 14.32 3.39 -6.58
N LEU A 40 13.66 4.50 -6.82
CA LEU A 40 13.07 5.37 -5.79
C LEU A 40 11.54 5.25 -5.87
N PRO A 41 10.79 5.71 -4.84
CA PRO A 41 9.35 5.86 -4.99
C PRO A 41 9.07 6.73 -6.24
N PRO A 42 8.04 6.40 -7.05
CA PRO A 42 7.81 7.05 -8.33
C PRO A 42 7.42 8.52 -8.20
N VAL A 43 6.99 8.95 -7.00
CA VAL A 43 6.60 10.33 -6.68
C VAL A 43 7.11 10.75 -5.30
N VAL A 44 7.08 12.05 -5.03
CA VAL A 44 7.36 12.64 -3.71
C VAL A 44 6.06 13.29 -3.20
N PRO A 45 5.18 12.54 -2.53
CA PRO A 45 3.90 13.05 -2.06
C PRO A 45 4.06 14.03 -0.90
N THR A 46 3.09 14.95 -0.74
CA THR A 46 2.93 15.71 0.51
C THR A 46 2.20 14.88 1.57
N LYS A 47 1.34 13.96 1.13
CA LYS A 47 0.60 13.01 1.98
C LYS A 47 0.25 11.72 1.25
N VAL A 48 0.13 10.64 2.03
CA VAL A 48 -0.43 9.35 1.58
C VAL A 48 -1.70 9.09 2.39
N ILE A 49 -2.83 8.97 1.70
CA ILE A 49 -4.14 8.68 2.29
C ILE A 49 -4.53 7.25 1.86
N ALA A 50 -5.09 6.46 2.75
CA ALA A 50 -5.51 5.10 2.44
C ALA A 50 -6.93 4.87 2.91
N VAL A 51 -7.72 4.13 2.12
CA VAL A 51 -9.04 3.66 2.51
C VAL A 51 -8.91 2.40 3.38
N HIS A 52 -9.72 2.27 4.43
CA HIS A 52 -9.63 1.10 5.33
C HIS A 52 -10.05 -0.21 4.66
N LEU A 53 -11.32 -0.32 4.26
CA LEU A 53 -11.85 -1.52 3.62
C LEU A 53 -12.60 -1.10 2.37
N ASN A 54 -12.24 -1.70 1.24
CA ASN A 54 -12.86 -1.38 -0.04
C ASN A 54 -13.19 -2.63 -0.88
N HIS A 55 -12.44 -3.72 -0.71
CA HIS A 55 -12.69 -4.97 -1.45
C HIS A 55 -13.77 -5.83 -0.78
N VAL A 56 -14.76 -6.26 -1.57
CA VAL A 56 -15.84 -7.16 -1.13
C VAL A 56 -15.30 -8.46 -0.53
N SER A 57 -14.20 -9.02 -1.07
CA SER A 57 -13.56 -10.22 -0.51
C SER A 57 -13.09 -10.02 0.93
N ARG A 58 -12.42 -8.90 1.23
CA ARG A 58 -11.92 -8.58 2.58
C ARG A 58 -13.06 -8.35 3.58
N VAL A 59 -14.16 -7.74 3.12
CA VAL A 59 -15.37 -7.54 3.92
C VAL A 59 -16.00 -8.88 4.30
N LYS A 60 -16.11 -9.80 3.33
CA LYS A 60 -16.61 -11.16 3.56
C LYS A 60 -15.72 -11.94 4.51
N GLU A 61 -14.39 -11.83 4.35
CA GLU A 61 -13.42 -12.49 5.24
C GLU A 61 -13.59 -12.08 6.70
N PHE A 62 -13.77 -10.77 6.95
CA PHE A 62 -13.98 -10.28 8.31
C PHE A 62 -15.41 -10.47 8.83
N GLN A 63 -16.36 -10.83 7.96
CA GLN A 63 -17.79 -10.96 8.27
C GLN A 63 -18.38 -9.70 8.89
N ILE A 64 -17.96 -8.55 8.37
CA ILE A 64 -18.45 -7.25 8.81
C ILE A 64 -19.34 -6.62 7.74
N LYS A 65 -20.10 -5.61 8.14
CA LYS A 65 -20.85 -4.74 7.23
C LYS A 65 -20.07 -3.46 7.01
N LEU A 66 -19.86 -3.08 5.74
CA LEU A 66 -19.32 -1.77 5.40
C LEU A 66 -20.29 -0.65 5.77
N SER A 67 -19.73 0.50 6.12
CA SER A 67 -20.47 1.77 6.19
C SER A 67 -20.96 2.20 4.79
N ALA A 68 -21.91 3.13 4.75
CA ALA A 68 -22.42 3.68 3.49
C ALA A 68 -21.36 4.50 2.72
N THR A 69 -20.34 5.00 3.43
CA THR A 69 -19.25 5.81 2.89
C THR A 69 -17.91 5.24 3.38
N PRO A 70 -16.82 5.43 2.62
CA PRO A 70 -15.51 4.95 3.04
C PRO A 70 -15.01 5.68 4.31
N THR A 71 -14.06 5.05 4.98
CA THR A 71 -13.28 5.66 6.05
C THR A 71 -11.80 5.59 5.68
N TYR A 72 -11.03 6.56 6.13
CA TYR A 72 -9.64 6.72 5.70
C TYR A 72 -8.70 6.90 6.89
N PHE A 73 -7.43 6.62 6.64
CA PHE A 73 -6.31 6.96 7.49
C PHE A 73 -5.19 7.57 6.65
N GLN A 74 -4.15 8.08 7.31
CA GLN A 74 -2.96 8.59 6.64
C GLN A 74 -1.74 7.76 7.02
N LYS A 75 -0.86 7.57 6.04
CA LYS A 75 0.50 7.09 6.28
C LYS A 75 1.45 8.29 6.24
N PRO A 76 2.35 8.45 7.23
CA PRO A 76 3.40 9.46 7.15
C PRO A 76 4.30 9.18 5.95
N THR A 77 4.83 10.24 5.34
CA THR A 77 5.74 10.13 4.19
C THR A 77 7.07 9.47 4.55
N SER A 78 7.45 9.39 5.83
CA SER A 78 8.59 8.61 6.31
C SER A 78 8.44 7.09 6.11
N ALA A 79 7.19 6.60 5.97
CA ALA A 79 6.92 5.20 5.66
C ALA A 79 7.25 4.83 4.21
N LEU A 80 7.42 5.82 3.31
CA LEU A 80 7.66 5.57 1.89
C LEU A 80 8.88 4.68 1.66
N ASN A 81 8.71 3.72 0.76
CA ASN A 81 9.75 2.81 0.35
C ASN A 81 9.65 2.58 -1.17
N SER A 82 10.68 1.99 -1.75
CA SER A 82 10.77 1.78 -3.20
C SER A 82 10.70 0.31 -3.59
N HIS A 83 10.57 0.08 -4.90
CA HIS A 83 10.76 -1.24 -5.48
C HIS A 83 12.17 -1.77 -5.17
N ARG A 84 12.23 -3.01 -4.69
CA ARG A 84 13.42 -3.72 -4.20
C ARG A 84 14.04 -3.14 -2.93
N GLY A 85 13.37 -2.18 -2.27
CA GLY A 85 13.74 -1.73 -0.93
C GLY A 85 13.41 -2.79 0.13
N ASP A 86 14.18 -2.79 1.21
CA ASP A 86 13.90 -3.63 2.36
C ASP A 86 12.73 -3.07 3.18
N VAL A 87 11.82 -3.94 3.60
CA VAL A 87 10.76 -3.63 4.57
C VAL A 87 11.19 -4.17 5.92
N VAL A 88 11.27 -3.27 6.90
CA VAL A 88 11.82 -3.57 8.21
C VAL A 88 10.71 -4.06 9.13
N ARG A 89 10.83 -5.30 9.60
CA ARG A 89 10.08 -5.76 10.78
C ARG A 89 10.94 -5.58 12.01
N PRO A 90 10.56 -4.72 12.98
CA PRO A 90 11.32 -4.55 14.21
C PRO A 90 11.46 -5.88 14.98
N ARG A 91 12.59 -6.05 15.69
CA ARG A 91 12.76 -7.19 16.60
C ARG A 91 11.65 -7.19 17.67
N ASN A 92 11.19 -8.39 18.04
CA ASN A 92 10.07 -8.67 18.95
C ASN A 92 8.67 -8.36 18.38
N CYS A 93 8.55 -7.83 17.15
CA CYS A 93 7.27 -7.79 16.45
C CYS A 93 7.07 -9.05 15.61
N LYS A 94 5.81 -9.49 15.48
CA LYS A 94 5.42 -10.73 14.81
C LYS A 94 4.41 -10.51 13.70
N TRP A 95 3.54 -9.51 13.84
CA TRP A 95 2.31 -9.37 13.05
C TRP A 95 2.43 -8.28 11.99
N LEU A 96 3.50 -8.36 11.20
CA LEU A 96 3.69 -7.51 10.01
C LEU A 96 2.94 -8.13 8.84
N ASN A 97 1.84 -7.55 8.43
CA ASN A 97 1.03 -8.01 7.32
C ASN A 97 1.34 -7.26 6.03
N TYR A 98 1.34 -7.97 4.89
CA TYR A 98 1.27 -7.35 3.57
C TYR A 98 -0.18 -6.98 3.23
N GLU A 99 -0.36 -5.95 2.40
CA GLU A 99 -1.66 -5.52 1.87
C GLU A 99 -1.41 -4.96 0.46
N GLY A 100 -1.54 -5.81 -0.56
CA GLY A 100 -1.30 -5.37 -1.94
C GLY A 100 -2.41 -4.44 -2.42
N GLU A 101 -2.05 -3.27 -2.96
CA GLU A 101 -3.00 -2.25 -3.39
C GLU A 101 -2.57 -1.55 -4.69
N VAL A 102 -3.48 -0.73 -5.25
CA VAL A 102 -3.16 0.25 -6.29
C VAL A 102 -3.07 1.64 -5.66
N GLY A 103 -1.94 2.31 -5.88
CA GLY A 103 -1.75 3.72 -5.56
C GLY A 103 -2.23 4.62 -6.69
N ILE A 104 -3.15 5.53 -6.38
CA ILE A 104 -3.67 6.57 -7.27
C ILE A 104 -2.80 7.82 -7.06
N VAL A 105 -2.14 8.30 -8.11
CA VAL A 105 -1.23 9.44 -8.02
C VAL A 105 -1.87 10.69 -8.59
N ILE A 106 -1.96 11.74 -7.78
CA ILE A 106 -2.55 13.02 -8.16
C ILE A 106 -1.56 13.80 -9.02
N GLY A 107 -2.01 14.35 -10.15
CA GLY A 107 -1.18 15.12 -11.08
C GLY A 107 -1.45 16.62 -11.06
N ARG A 108 -2.62 17.03 -10.58
CA ARG A 108 -3.07 18.43 -10.53
C ARG A 108 -3.76 18.70 -9.21
N ARG A 109 -3.60 19.92 -8.68
CA ARG A 109 -4.30 20.34 -7.47
C ARG A 109 -5.80 20.08 -7.63
N CYS A 110 -6.35 19.26 -6.74
CA CYS A 110 -7.71 18.73 -6.83
C CYS A 110 -8.47 19.08 -5.54
N ARG A 111 -9.61 19.78 -5.69
CA ARG A 111 -10.48 20.17 -4.58
C ARG A 111 -11.92 20.27 -5.07
N ASN A 112 -12.82 19.65 -4.32
CA ASN A 112 -14.26 19.68 -4.51
C ASN A 112 -14.69 19.37 -5.95
N VAL A 113 -14.13 18.29 -6.51
CA VAL A 113 -14.44 17.80 -7.86
C VAL A 113 -15.50 16.71 -7.80
N SER A 114 -16.25 16.52 -8.87
CA SER A 114 -17.15 15.38 -9.03
C SER A 114 -16.38 14.09 -9.35
N GLN A 115 -17.02 12.94 -9.16
CA GLN A 115 -16.45 11.63 -9.55
C GLN A 115 -16.17 11.55 -11.06
N ALA A 116 -16.97 12.21 -11.90
CA ALA A 116 -16.77 12.25 -13.35
C ALA A 116 -15.52 13.04 -13.74
N GLU A 117 -15.20 14.11 -13.01
CA GLU A 117 -14.03 14.95 -13.23
C GLU A 117 -12.74 14.38 -12.63
N ALA A 118 -12.84 13.47 -11.65
CA ALA A 118 -11.70 12.97 -10.88
C ALA A 118 -10.53 12.46 -11.75
N GLY A 119 -10.85 11.80 -12.88
CA GLY A 119 -9.86 11.30 -13.82
C GLY A 119 -8.91 12.37 -14.37
N ASP A 120 -9.39 13.61 -14.55
CA ASP A 120 -8.62 14.72 -15.12
C ASP A 120 -7.54 15.27 -14.17
N TYR A 121 -7.59 14.84 -12.91
CA TYR A 121 -6.66 15.23 -11.84
C TYR A 121 -5.66 14.13 -11.49
N ILE A 122 -5.85 12.91 -12.01
CA ILE A 122 -4.97 11.77 -11.77
C ILE A 122 -3.81 11.80 -12.78
N ALA A 123 -2.57 11.82 -12.29
CA ALA A 123 -1.38 11.68 -13.14
C ALA A 123 -1.29 10.26 -13.70
N GLY A 124 -1.61 9.26 -12.88
CA GLY A 124 -1.50 7.86 -13.19
C GLY A 124 -1.61 6.99 -11.95
N TYR A 125 -1.15 5.75 -12.09
CA TYR A 125 -1.28 4.72 -11.06
C TYR A 125 0.06 4.02 -10.82
N THR A 126 0.25 3.51 -9.62
CA THR A 126 1.42 2.71 -9.24
C THR A 126 0.96 1.50 -8.41
N VAL A 127 1.81 0.49 -8.26
CA VAL A 127 1.54 -0.58 -7.30
C VAL A 127 1.97 -0.12 -5.92
N ALA A 128 1.22 -0.52 -4.90
CA ALA A 128 1.52 -0.23 -3.51
C ALA A 128 1.45 -1.50 -2.66
N ASN A 129 2.16 -1.50 -1.54
CA ASN A 129 1.97 -2.48 -0.48
C ASN A 129 1.77 -1.74 0.85
N ASP A 130 0.55 -1.76 1.38
CA ASP A 130 0.17 -1.08 2.62
C ASP A 130 0.49 -1.93 3.86
N PHE A 131 1.78 -2.16 4.09
CA PHE A 131 2.20 -2.98 5.22
C PHE A 131 1.63 -2.46 6.56
N GLY A 132 1.16 -3.41 7.38
CA GLY A 132 0.56 -3.14 8.69
C GLY A 132 1.27 -3.92 9.79
N LEU A 133 1.83 -3.23 10.79
CA LEU A 133 2.41 -3.81 11.98
C LEU A 133 1.35 -3.94 13.08
N HIS A 134 0.56 -5.01 13.02
CA HIS A 134 -0.61 -5.19 13.87
C HIS A 134 -0.28 -5.44 15.34
N ASP A 135 0.99 -5.66 15.69
CA ASP A 135 1.46 -5.71 17.08
C ASP A 135 1.00 -4.51 17.94
N PHE A 136 0.71 -3.36 17.32
CA PHE A 136 0.26 -2.14 18.00
C PHE A 136 -1.24 -1.85 17.82
N ARG A 137 -2.02 -2.81 17.30
CA ARG A 137 -3.44 -2.62 16.96
C ARG A 137 -4.29 -2.18 18.15
N ASP A 138 -4.04 -2.73 19.33
CA ASP A 138 -4.84 -2.46 20.54
C ASP A 138 -5.00 -0.97 20.86
N THR A 139 -3.96 -0.18 20.59
CA THR A 139 -3.92 1.25 20.91
C THR A 139 -4.07 2.17 19.71
N ASP A 140 -3.99 1.63 18.49
CA ASP A 140 -4.05 2.42 17.24
C ASP A 140 -5.20 2.01 16.32
N ALA A 141 -6.14 1.18 16.81
CA ALA A 141 -7.29 0.71 16.02
C ALA A 141 -8.17 1.84 15.45
N GLY A 142 -8.09 3.06 15.99
CA GLY A 142 -8.81 4.23 15.48
C GLY A 142 -8.07 4.97 14.36
N SER A 143 -6.82 5.38 14.58
CA SER A 143 -6.06 6.25 13.66
C SER A 143 -5.14 5.48 12.70
N MET A 144 -4.84 4.21 13.00
CA MET A 144 -3.86 3.36 12.32
C MET A 144 -2.42 3.89 12.32
N LEU A 145 -2.12 4.97 13.06
CA LEU A 145 -0.86 5.71 12.89
C LEU A 145 0.38 4.84 13.10
N ARG A 146 0.50 4.10 14.21
CA ARG A 146 1.67 3.23 14.43
C ARG A 146 1.61 1.93 13.62
N VAL A 147 0.40 1.39 13.43
CA VAL A 147 0.19 0.15 12.66
C VAL A 147 0.63 0.35 11.21
N LYS A 148 0.32 1.50 10.61
CA LYS A 148 0.53 1.76 9.18
C LYS A 148 1.67 2.73 8.91
N GLY A 149 2.18 3.44 9.90
CA GLY A 149 3.10 4.55 9.71
C GLY A 149 4.55 4.31 10.12
N SER A 150 4.94 3.09 10.48
CA SER A 150 6.35 2.79 10.71
C SER A 150 7.14 2.97 9.40
N ASP A 151 8.41 3.37 9.53
CA ASP A 151 9.31 3.53 8.40
C ASP A 151 9.33 2.27 7.52
N THR A 152 9.51 2.45 6.22
CA THR A 152 9.54 1.39 5.18
C THR A 152 8.20 0.69 4.87
N LEU A 153 7.12 0.94 5.62
CA LEU A 153 5.84 0.23 5.48
C LEU A 153 4.91 0.77 4.37
N CYS A 154 5.39 1.67 3.50
CA CYS A 154 4.66 2.16 2.34
C CYS A 154 5.48 2.02 1.03
N PRO A 155 5.87 0.81 0.59
CA PRO A 155 6.44 0.64 -0.73
C PRO A 155 5.49 1.09 -1.85
N LEU A 156 6.02 1.90 -2.77
CA LEU A 156 5.37 2.32 -4.01
C LEU A 156 6.29 2.02 -5.19
N GLY A 157 5.75 1.52 -6.30
CA GLY A 157 6.53 1.27 -7.51
C GLY A 157 5.95 0.15 -8.39
N PRO A 158 6.74 -0.40 -9.33
CA PRO A 158 8.09 0.00 -9.69
C PRO A 158 8.17 1.34 -10.46
N GLY A 159 7.03 1.84 -10.94
CA GLY A 159 6.91 3.10 -11.66
C GLY A 159 5.53 3.73 -11.53
N LEU A 160 5.38 4.91 -12.12
CA LEU A 160 4.11 5.59 -12.35
C LEU A 160 3.65 5.30 -13.77
N VAL A 161 2.46 4.72 -13.93
CA VAL A 161 1.87 4.42 -15.23
C VAL A 161 0.75 5.39 -15.54
N THR A 162 0.88 6.10 -16.65
CA THR A 162 -0.10 7.07 -17.16
C THR A 162 -0.97 6.43 -18.22
N GLY A 163 -2.22 6.89 -18.37
CA GLY A 163 -3.15 6.39 -19.39
C GLY A 163 -3.62 4.94 -19.20
N TRP A 164 -3.43 4.37 -18.01
CA TRP A 164 -3.90 3.03 -17.63
C TRP A 164 -5.37 3.07 -17.19
N ASP A 165 -6.17 2.11 -17.66
CA ASP A 165 -7.55 1.91 -17.21
C ASP A 165 -7.58 0.97 -16.01
N PHE A 166 -8.09 1.46 -14.89
CA PHE A 166 -8.09 0.73 -13.63
C PHE A 166 -9.18 -0.35 -13.54
N ARG A 167 -10.09 -0.42 -14.50
CA ARG A 167 -11.26 -1.30 -14.44
C ARG A 167 -10.91 -2.75 -14.76
N ASN A 168 -11.45 -3.65 -13.94
CA ASN A 168 -11.35 -5.10 -14.12
C ASN A 168 -9.90 -5.60 -14.29
N LYS A 169 -9.04 -5.24 -13.33
CA LYS A 169 -7.62 -5.56 -13.32
C LYS A 169 -7.33 -6.53 -12.20
N TYR A 170 -6.58 -7.59 -12.47
CA TYR A 170 -6.13 -8.45 -11.38
C TYR A 170 -5.14 -7.69 -10.48
N LEU A 171 -5.18 -8.01 -9.20
CA LEU A 171 -4.32 -7.52 -8.14
C LEU A 171 -3.91 -8.72 -7.30
N ARG A 172 -2.63 -9.06 -7.32
CA ARG A 172 -2.09 -10.26 -6.68
C ARG A 172 -0.93 -9.93 -5.77
N THR A 173 -0.88 -10.62 -4.64
CA THR A 173 0.27 -10.58 -3.73
C THR A 173 0.87 -11.96 -3.64
N TYR A 174 2.18 -12.04 -3.84
CA TYR A 174 3.00 -13.23 -3.76
C TYR A 174 3.89 -13.15 -2.53
N VAL A 175 4.04 -14.28 -1.83
CA VAL A 175 5.05 -14.44 -0.79
C VAL A 175 5.91 -15.64 -1.17
N ASN A 176 7.21 -15.41 -1.39
CA ASN A 176 8.16 -16.42 -1.84
C ASN A 176 7.67 -17.17 -3.10
N GLY A 177 7.12 -16.42 -4.07
CA GLY A 177 6.60 -16.95 -5.33
C GLY A 177 5.22 -17.60 -5.25
N GLN A 178 4.63 -17.77 -4.06
CA GLN A 178 3.28 -18.32 -3.91
C GLN A 178 2.24 -17.20 -3.86
N ILE A 179 1.18 -17.32 -4.66
CA ILE A 179 0.03 -16.41 -4.59
C ILE A 179 -0.62 -16.56 -3.22
N LYS A 180 -0.73 -15.44 -2.49
CA LYS A 180 -1.42 -15.35 -1.19
C LYS A 180 -2.64 -14.44 -1.23
N GLN A 181 -2.62 -13.42 -2.08
CA GLN A 181 -3.82 -12.65 -2.44
C GLN A 181 -4.06 -12.77 -3.93
N ASP A 182 -5.31 -13.01 -4.30
CA ASP A 182 -5.78 -13.03 -5.69
C ASP A 182 -7.11 -12.30 -5.73
N GLY A 183 -7.08 -11.04 -6.12
CA GLY A 183 -8.25 -10.18 -6.19
C GLY A 183 -8.33 -9.43 -7.52
N ASN A 184 -9.40 -8.65 -7.67
CA ASN A 184 -9.62 -7.82 -8.84
C ASN A 184 -10.12 -6.42 -8.45
N THR A 185 -9.75 -5.38 -9.20
CA THR A 185 -10.23 -4.01 -8.97
C THR A 185 -11.74 -3.87 -9.15
N ALA A 186 -12.41 -4.79 -9.85
CA ALA A 186 -13.86 -4.87 -9.94
C ALA A 186 -14.55 -5.27 -8.62
N GLU A 187 -13.79 -5.75 -7.62
CA GLU A 187 -14.30 -6.01 -6.27
C GLU A 187 -14.37 -4.76 -5.38
N MET A 188 -13.83 -3.62 -5.84
CA MET A 188 -13.85 -2.38 -5.08
C MET A 188 -15.29 -1.87 -4.96
N THR A 189 -15.71 -1.60 -3.73
CA THR A 189 -17.03 -1.04 -3.42
C THR A 189 -17.10 0.42 -3.87
N TRP A 190 -16.02 1.15 -3.66
CA TRP A 190 -15.81 2.50 -4.13
C TRP A 190 -14.64 2.51 -5.11
N ASP A 191 -14.90 2.89 -6.37
CA ASP A 191 -13.85 2.94 -7.39
C ASP A 191 -12.84 4.06 -7.14
N MET A 192 -11.72 4.02 -7.87
CA MET A 192 -10.61 4.97 -7.67
C MET A 192 -11.03 6.43 -7.92
N HIS A 193 -11.96 6.67 -8.84
CA HIS A 193 -12.50 8.01 -9.09
C HIS A 193 -13.35 8.50 -7.92
N TYR A 194 -14.16 7.61 -7.31
CA TYR A 194 -14.94 7.92 -6.12
C TYR A 194 -14.02 8.33 -4.98
N LEU A 195 -12.97 7.55 -4.69
CA LEU A 195 -12.05 7.83 -3.58
C LEU A 195 -11.39 9.22 -3.71
N VAL A 196 -10.96 9.57 -4.93
CA VAL A 196 -10.39 10.90 -5.21
C VAL A 196 -11.42 12.00 -4.98
N ALA A 197 -12.61 11.90 -5.60
CA ALA A 197 -13.65 12.91 -5.45
C ALA A 197 -14.11 13.07 -4.00
N ASP A 198 -14.28 11.96 -3.29
CA ASP A 198 -14.77 11.90 -1.91
C ASP A 198 -13.83 12.62 -0.94
N ILE A 199 -12.54 12.31 -0.99
CA ILE A 199 -11.50 13.01 -0.21
C ILE A 199 -11.41 14.47 -0.61
N ALA A 200 -11.42 14.74 -1.93
CA ALA A 200 -11.27 16.08 -2.46
C ALA A 200 -12.38 17.04 -2.02
N ARG A 201 -13.55 16.57 -1.56
CA ARG A 201 -14.63 17.46 -1.04
C ARG A 201 -14.08 18.46 0.00
N ASN A 202 -13.32 17.96 0.96
CA ASN A 202 -12.87 18.75 2.11
C ASN A 202 -11.35 18.82 2.28
N ILE A 203 -10.60 17.93 1.64
CA ILE A 203 -9.14 17.87 1.73
C ILE A 203 -8.57 18.18 0.35
N THR A 204 -7.82 19.27 0.21
CA THR A 204 -7.12 19.55 -1.05
C THR A 204 -6.06 18.49 -1.29
N LEU A 205 -6.08 17.87 -2.47
CA LEU A 205 -5.02 16.98 -2.95
C LEU A 205 -4.07 17.77 -3.85
N GLU A 206 -2.77 17.57 -3.66
CA GLU A 206 -1.72 18.26 -4.41
C GLU A 206 -1.03 17.29 -5.40
N PRO A 207 -0.41 17.80 -6.48
CA PRO A 207 0.39 16.97 -7.37
C PRO A 207 1.44 16.16 -6.61
N GLY A 208 1.49 14.85 -6.90
CA GLY A 208 2.36 13.88 -6.24
C GLY A 208 1.70 13.14 -5.08
N ASP A 209 0.60 13.64 -4.50
CA ASP A 209 -0.12 12.93 -3.43
C ASP A 209 -0.64 11.57 -3.89
N VAL A 210 -0.73 10.64 -2.94
CA VAL A 210 -1.09 9.25 -3.22
C VAL A 210 -2.32 8.85 -2.41
N LEU A 211 -3.29 8.25 -3.07
CA LEU A 211 -4.40 7.53 -2.43
C LEU A 211 -4.23 6.03 -2.63
N LEU A 212 -4.23 5.25 -1.55
CA LEU A 212 -4.21 3.79 -1.60
C LEU A 212 -5.66 3.27 -1.61
N SER A 213 -5.95 2.37 -2.56
CA SER A 213 -7.33 2.00 -2.94
C SER A 213 -7.93 0.82 -2.17
N GLY A 214 -7.20 0.28 -1.20
CA GLY A 214 -7.60 -0.85 -0.37
C GLY A 214 -7.04 -2.18 -0.90
N THR A 215 -6.98 -3.15 0.01
CA THR A 215 -6.47 -4.51 -0.26
C THR A 215 -7.61 -5.55 -0.33
N PRO A 216 -7.48 -6.61 -1.16
CA PRO A 216 -8.34 -7.78 -1.11
C PRO A 216 -8.13 -8.61 0.17
N ALA A 217 -8.91 -9.69 0.32
CA ALA A 217 -8.78 -10.67 1.40
C ALA A 217 -7.36 -11.28 1.50
N ASN A 218 -7.12 -12.03 2.58
CA ASN A 218 -5.89 -12.81 2.80
C ASN A 218 -4.62 -11.97 2.99
N SER A 219 -4.75 -10.77 3.55
CA SER A 219 -3.62 -10.10 4.20
C SER A 219 -3.15 -10.95 5.39
N ARG A 220 -1.88 -11.34 5.40
CA ARG A 220 -1.30 -12.25 6.39
C ARG A 220 0.08 -11.81 6.86
N PRO A 221 0.53 -12.28 8.04
CA PRO A 221 1.84 -11.95 8.57
C PRO A 221 2.96 -12.52 7.71
N VAL A 222 4.05 -11.76 7.59
CA VAL A 222 5.32 -12.15 6.99
C VAL A 222 6.47 -11.96 7.97
N LYS A 223 7.60 -12.61 7.68
CA LYS A 223 8.78 -12.64 8.55
C LYS A 223 10.06 -12.28 7.81
N PRO A 224 11.10 -11.83 8.53
CA PRO A 224 12.44 -11.66 7.98
C PRO A 224 12.87 -12.86 7.15
N GLY A 225 13.39 -12.58 5.95
CA GLY A 225 13.75 -13.58 4.95
C GLY A 225 12.72 -13.72 3.82
N ASP A 226 11.45 -13.37 4.06
CA ASP A 226 10.41 -13.43 3.02
C ASP A 226 10.65 -12.38 1.92
N LEU A 227 10.33 -12.76 0.69
CA LEU A 227 10.16 -11.85 -0.45
C LEU A 227 8.66 -11.67 -0.70
N VAL A 228 8.18 -10.44 -0.58
CA VAL A 228 6.79 -10.09 -0.86
C VAL A 228 6.73 -9.31 -2.16
N GLU A 229 5.84 -9.73 -3.06
CA GLU A 229 5.65 -9.06 -4.35
C GLU A 229 4.18 -8.76 -4.59
N VAL A 230 3.86 -7.54 -5.00
CA VAL A 230 2.52 -7.15 -5.43
C VAL A 230 2.55 -6.92 -6.93
N GLU A 231 1.66 -7.56 -7.66
CA GLU A 231 1.51 -7.41 -9.11
C GLU A 231 0.12 -6.94 -9.45
N VAL A 232 0.06 -5.92 -10.31
CA VAL A 232 -1.19 -5.41 -10.86
C VAL A 232 -1.10 -5.43 -12.38
N GLU A 233 -2.16 -5.93 -13.01
CA GLU A 233 -2.23 -6.04 -14.47
C GLU A 233 -1.88 -4.71 -15.15
N GLY A 234 -0.79 -4.70 -15.92
CA GLY A 234 -0.35 -3.52 -16.67
C GLY A 234 0.38 -2.44 -15.86
N LEU A 235 0.53 -2.59 -14.54
CA LEU A 235 1.36 -1.70 -13.71
C LEU A 235 2.73 -2.32 -13.34
N GLY A 236 2.88 -3.62 -13.58
CA GLY A 236 4.09 -4.37 -13.26
C GLY A 236 4.07 -4.93 -11.84
N ARG A 237 5.27 -5.25 -11.33
CA ARG A 237 5.45 -5.95 -10.05
C ARG A 237 6.33 -5.13 -9.11
N LEU A 238 5.81 -4.86 -7.91
CA LEU A 238 6.50 -4.25 -6.79
C LEU A 238 7.05 -5.35 -5.87
N SER A 239 8.34 -5.41 -5.61
CA SER A 239 8.97 -6.48 -4.81
C SER A 239 9.73 -5.87 -3.64
N ASN A 240 9.59 -6.44 -2.44
CA ASN A 240 10.27 -5.99 -1.23
C ASN A 240 10.69 -7.20 -0.39
N ARG A 241 11.92 -7.16 0.14
CA ARG A 241 12.41 -8.18 1.07
C ARG A 241 12.10 -7.77 2.49
N ILE A 242 11.61 -8.70 3.31
CA ILE A 242 11.42 -8.46 4.73
C ILE A 242 12.73 -8.71 5.45
N VAL A 243 13.17 -7.75 6.27
CA VAL A 243 14.39 -7.84 7.08
C VAL A 243 14.07 -7.60 8.55
N GLU A 244 14.89 -8.16 9.45
CA GLU A 244 14.82 -7.78 10.86
C GLU A 244 15.52 -6.43 11.04
N GLY A 245 14.84 -5.48 11.68
CA GLY A 245 15.43 -4.19 12.02
C GLY A 245 16.59 -4.33 13.02
N PRO A 246 17.66 -3.52 12.90
CA PRO A 246 18.82 -3.62 13.79
C PRO A 246 18.51 -3.17 15.23
N LEU A 247 17.41 -2.44 15.43
CA LEU A 247 16.99 -1.91 16.72
C LEU A 247 15.69 -2.59 17.18
N PRO A 248 15.62 -3.07 18.43
CA PRO A 248 14.36 -3.51 19.01
C PRO A 248 13.47 -2.31 19.36
N ILE A 249 12.17 -2.57 19.46
CA ILE A 249 11.24 -1.63 20.11
C ILE A 249 11.69 -1.46 21.57
N ARG A 250 11.85 -0.21 22.01
CA ARG A 250 12.23 0.12 23.39
C ARG A 250 11.05 -0.18 24.31
N THR A 251 11.33 -0.80 25.46
CA THR A 251 10.32 -1.25 26.42
C THR A 251 9.93 -0.20 27.47
N GLU A 252 10.64 0.93 27.52
CA GLU A 252 10.48 1.95 28.54
C GLU A 252 9.25 2.86 28.32
N LEU A 253 8.62 2.81 27.14
CA LEU A 253 7.59 3.76 26.74
C LEU A 253 6.45 3.11 25.96
N GLY A 254 5.22 3.54 26.28
CA GLY A 254 4.04 3.31 25.44
C GLY A 254 3.60 1.85 25.32
N ALA A 255 2.60 1.64 24.45
CA ALA A 255 2.09 0.32 24.14
C ALA A 255 3.19 -0.58 23.57
N GLN A 256 3.36 -1.75 24.16
CA GLN A 256 4.31 -2.76 23.69
C GLN A 256 3.65 -3.67 22.65
N PRO A 257 4.43 -4.31 21.76
CA PRO A 257 3.93 -5.36 20.88
C PRO A 257 3.09 -6.37 21.65
N SER A 258 1.86 -6.63 21.20
CA SER A 258 0.95 -7.57 21.86
C SER A 258 0.47 -8.69 20.93
N GLU A 259 -0.09 -9.73 21.54
CA GLU A 259 -0.76 -10.87 20.90
C GLU A 259 -2.20 -10.97 21.42
N SER A 260 -2.87 -9.84 21.63
CA SER A 260 -4.27 -9.83 22.07
C SER A 260 -5.16 -10.52 21.04
N GLU A 261 -6.38 -10.91 21.43
CA GLU A 261 -7.33 -11.47 20.47
C GLU A 261 -7.67 -10.48 19.35
N GLU A 262 -7.65 -9.17 19.59
CA GLU A 262 -7.86 -8.14 18.57
C GLU A 262 -6.71 -8.10 17.55
N VAL A 263 -5.47 -8.19 18.03
CA VAL A 263 -4.26 -8.30 17.17
C VAL A 263 -4.34 -9.56 16.33
N LEU A 264 -4.53 -10.72 16.95
CA LEU A 264 -4.55 -12.02 16.27
C LEU A 264 -5.71 -12.12 15.28
N SER A 265 -6.90 -11.67 15.68
CA SER A 265 -8.08 -11.62 14.82
C SER A 265 -7.84 -10.80 13.56
N THR A 266 -7.21 -9.63 13.69
CA THR A 266 -6.90 -8.77 12.55
C THR A 266 -5.80 -9.35 11.67
N ALA A 267 -4.67 -9.74 12.29
CA ALA A 267 -3.47 -10.20 11.60
C ALA A 267 -3.71 -11.52 10.84
N LEU A 268 -4.45 -12.45 11.45
CA LEU A 268 -4.77 -13.74 10.83
C LEU A 268 -6.05 -13.71 9.99
N GLY A 269 -6.87 -12.65 10.11
CA GLY A 269 -8.08 -12.47 9.29
C GLY A 269 -9.03 -13.67 9.37
N GLY A 270 -9.23 -14.34 8.23
CA GLY A 270 -10.04 -15.55 8.12
C GLY A 270 -9.44 -16.81 8.77
N GLU A 271 -8.15 -16.83 9.03
CA GLU A 271 -7.44 -17.97 9.66
C GLU A 271 -7.45 -17.90 11.20
N TRP A 272 -8.00 -16.83 11.78
CA TRP A 272 -8.18 -16.76 13.22
C TRP A 272 -9.23 -17.78 13.68
N GLU A 273 -8.88 -18.64 14.63
CA GLU A 273 -9.67 -19.82 15.02
C GLU A 273 -11.11 -19.50 15.47
N PHE A 274 -11.38 -18.28 15.93
CA PHE A 274 -12.70 -17.83 16.39
C PHE A 274 -13.49 -17.03 15.34
N ARG A 275 -12.95 -16.85 14.12
CA ARG A 275 -13.64 -16.14 13.03
C ARG A 275 -14.97 -16.84 12.72
N GLY A 276 -16.06 -16.08 12.76
CA GLY A 276 -17.43 -16.60 12.56
C GLY A 276 -18.03 -17.35 13.73
N ILE A 277 -17.27 -17.52 14.82
CA ILE A 277 -17.76 -18.11 16.07
C ILE A 277 -18.10 -17.02 17.07
N ARG A 278 -17.17 -16.08 17.31
CA ARG A 278 -17.36 -14.97 18.27
C ARG A 278 -16.45 -13.77 17.95
N PRO A 279 -16.78 -12.56 18.44
CA PRO A 279 -15.86 -11.42 18.35
C PRO A 279 -14.61 -11.60 19.22
N PRO A 280 -13.50 -10.93 18.89
CA PRO A 280 -12.32 -10.86 19.75
C PRO A 280 -12.63 -10.14 21.06
N LYS A 281 -12.07 -10.65 22.15
CA LYS A 281 -12.07 -9.98 23.45
C LYS A 281 -11.11 -8.80 23.38
N LYS A 282 -11.62 -7.60 23.69
CA LYS A 282 -10.77 -6.41 23.75
C LYS A 282 -9.88 -6.47 25.00
N PRO A 283 -8.62 -6.00 24.92
CA PRO A 283 -7.79 -5.84 26.11
C PRO A 283 -8.51 -4.97 27.15
N GLY A 284 -8.64 -5.48 28.38
CA GLY A 284 -9.27 -4.77 29.50
C GLY A 284 -10.81 -4.77 29.52
N ALA A 285 -11.47 -5.62 28.71
CA ALA A 285 -12.91 -5.86 28.77
C ALA A 285 -13.30 -7.06 29.64
#